data_AF-A0AAP0KXH6-F1
#
_entry.id   AF-A0AAP0KXH6-F1
#
_cell.length_a   1.000
_cell.length_b   1.000
_cell.length_c   1.000
_cell.angle_alpha   90.00
_cell.angle_beta   90.00
_cell.angle_gamma   90.00
#
_symmetry.space_group_name_H-M   'P 1'
#
loop_
_entity.id
_entity.type
_entity.pdbx_description
1 polymer ?
#
loop_
_entity_poly.entity_id
_entity_poly.type
_entity_poly.pdbx_seq_one_letter_code
_entity_poly.pdbx_strand_id
1 'polypeptide(L)'
;MDDGDGSVLGTLKINVKFNGRSIPIAISEDSTVSDLKSLLQPLTNVLIRGQRLIFKGKVLKDDMTLKSSEISYGCKIMLVASQGLHQGDGPIIKEGSEASRATRPTQRMIAAEPVREPARKQLMLEHWKRTGVIPLQVLQLEVIPTDVWNCGTSARVLDLTMNRLREIPAQIGDLRLLQKLYLNANELEDSCICWEAIASLNGLKILSLDKNYLTTLPSSLGGLTNLKELHLTGNRLSSLPIEIGFLSQLQILKANSNRLTSIPSSVGDCNSLAELDLASNLLSELPETLGNLRNLKVLHLTNNGLKSVPSTLLKKCSELVTLVLHGTEITEDVLRRMEGWEEFDARRRSKHQKQIDFGVGLSSGFDECADGD
;
A
#
# COMPACT_ATOMS: atom_id res chain seq x y z
N MET A 1 35.10 38.76 -32.59
CA MET A 1 34.88 39.07 -31.17
C MET A 1 33.39 39.26 -31.04
N ASP A 2 32.60 38.33 -30.54
CA ASP A 2 32.91 37.19 -29.69
C ASP A 2 31.72 36.20 -29.83
N ASP A 3 32.01 34.91 -30.01
CA ASP A 3 31.03 33.83 -30.09
C ASP A 3 30.68 33.37 -28.67
N GLY A 4 29.42 33.57 -28.25
CA GLY A 4 28.90 33.12 -26.96
C GLY A 4 28.16 31.78 -27.09
N ASP A 5 28.90 30.69 -26.94
CA ASP A 5 28.43 29.30 -26.93
C ASP A 5 27.43 29.02 -25.78
N GLY A 6 26.30 28.42 -26.14
CA GLY A 6 25.22 28.05 -25.23
C GLY A 6 25.52 26.72 -24.54
N SER A 7 25.79 26.78 -23.23
CA SER A 7 26.03 25.59 -22.41
C SER A 7 24.78 24.70 -22.34
N VAL A 8 24.79 23.60 -23.09
CA VAL A 8 23.83 22.50 -23.00
C VAL A 8 23.92 21.86 -21.61
N LEU A 9 22.80 21.81 -20.86
CA LEU A 9 22.72 21.11 -19.58
C LEU A 9 23.15 19.64 -19.75
N GLY A 10 24.21 19.25 -19.02
CA GLY A 10 24.83 17.93 -19.08
C GLY A 10 23.87 16.81 -18.69
N THR A 11 23.49 15.97 -19.65
CA THR A 11 22.73 14.74 -19.40
C THR A 11 23.69 13.58 -19.24
N LEU A 12 23.68 12.93 -18.07
CA LEU A 12 24.49 11.77 -17.75
C LEU A 12 23.81 10.49 -18.27
N LYS A 13 24.51 9.67 -19.05
CA LYS A 13 24.05 8.32 -19.42
C LYS A 13 24.80 7.28 -18.60
N ILE A 14 24.07 6.47 -17.84
CA ILE A 14 24.63 5.44 -16.95
C ILE A 14 23.98 4.09 -17.22
N ASN A 15 24.63 3.01 -16.78
CA ASN A 15 24.11 1.65 -16.88
C ASN A 15 23.90 1.04 -15.49
N VAL A 16 22.68 0.62 -15.18
CA VAL A 16 22.35 -0.02 -13.91
C VAL A 16 22.20 -1.52 -14.11
N LYS A 17 23.05 -2.31 -13.43
CA LYS A 17 22.96 -3.77 -13.43
C LYS A 17 21.97 -4.24 -12.38
N PHE A 18 21.00 -5.04 -12.79
CA PHE A 18 20.01 -5.66 -11.91
C PHE A 18 19.62 -7.05 -12.44
N ASN A 19 19.68 -8.10 -11.60
CA ASN A 19 19.35 -9.49 -11.96
C ASN A 19 19.93 -9.97 -13.30
N GLY A 20 21.22 -9.71 -13.54
CA GLY A 20 21.93 -10.11 -14.76
C GLY A 20 21.66 -9.23 -16.00
N ARG A 21 20.72 -8.27 -15.93
CA ARG A 21 20.38 -7.32 -16.99
C ARG A 21 21.08 -5.97 -16.77
N SER A 22 21.37 -5.25 -17.85
CA SER A 22 21.90 -3.88 -17.83
C SER A 22 20.85 -2.90 -18.33
N ILE A 23 20.49 -1.93 -17.50
CA ILE A 23 19.42 -0.96 -17.73
C ILE A 23 20.07 0.40 -18.02
N PRO A 24 20.02 0.90 -19.26
CA PRO A 24 20.54 2.22 -19.58
C PRO A 24 19.60 3.32 -19.06
N ILE A 25 20.13 4.29 -18.33
CA ILE A 25 19.39 5.43 -17.78
C ILE A 25 20.05 6.72 -18.24
N ALA A 26 19.25 7.70 -18.65
CA ALA A 26 19.67 9.07 -18.88
C ALA A 26 19.08 9.96 -17.78
N ILE A 27 19.93 10.67 -17.04
CA ILE A 27 19.54 11.48 -15.89
C ILE A 27 20.42 12.74 -15.83
N SER A 28 19.91 13.84 -15.26
CA SER A 28 20.70 15.08 -15.11
C SER A 28 21.87 14.86 -14.17
N GLU A 29 23.00 15.54 -14.42
CA GLU A 29 24.19 15.47 -13.54
C GLU A 29 23.93 16.00 -12.12
N ASP A 30 22.97 16.92 -11.98
CA ASP A 30 22.58 17.53 -10.71
C ASP A 30 21.49 16.73 -9.95
N SER A 31 20.95 15.67 -10.56
CA SER A 31 19.96 14.81 -9.91
C SER A 31 20.56 14.06 -8.71
N THR A 32 19.68 13.67 -7.79
CA THR A 32 20.01 12.90 -6.60
C THR A 32 19.95 11.40 -6.85
N VAL A 33 20.49 10.62 -5.91
CA VAL A 33 20.33 9.16 -5.88
C VAL A 33 18.86 8.76 -5.70
N SER A 34 18.08 9.55 -4.96
CA SER A 34 16.62 9.36 -4.82
C SER A 34 15.88 9.46 -6.16
N ASP A 35 16.27 10.42 -7.00
CA ASP A 35 15.70 10.59 -8.35
C ASP A 35 16.04 9.38 -9.23
N LEU A 36 17.29 8.89 -9.15
CA LEU A 36 17.70 7.68 -9.86
C LEU A 36 16.93 6.45 -9.40
N LYS A 37 16.67 6.29 -8.09
CA LYS A 37 15.85 5.19 -7.56
C LYS A 37 14.40 5.26 -8.04
N SER A 38 13.85 6.47 -8.11
CA SER A 38 12.51 6.72 -8.64
C SER A 38 12.42 6.31 -10.12
N LEU A 39 13.44 6.60 -10.93
CA LEU A 39 13.54 6.16 -12.32
C LEU A 39 13.70 4.62 -12.47
N LEU A 40 14.38 3.97 -11.52
CA LEU A 40 14.63 2.53 -11.56
C LEU A 40 13.48 1.68 -11.03
N GLN A 41 12.63 2.24 -10.17
CA GLN A 41 11.46 1.55 -9.62
C GLN A 41 10.59 0.91 -10.71
N PRO A 42 10.13 1.64 -11.75
CA PRO A 42 9.29 1.04 -12.79
C PRO A 42 10.03 0.01 -13.65
N LEU A 43 11.36 0.09 -13.73
CA LEU A 43 12.17 -0.79 -14.59
C LEU A 43 12.55 -2.11 -13.91
N THR A 44 12.51 -2.14 -12.58
CA THR A 44 13.03 -3.25 -11.78
C THR A 44 11.97 -3.91 -10.92
N ASN A 45 10.80 -3.28 -10.78
CA ASN A 45 9.73 -3.69 -9.87
C ASN A 45 10.19 -3.77 -8.40
N VAL A 46 11.28 -3.08 -8.06
CA VAL A 46 11.80 -2.96 -6.70
C VAL A 46 11.35 -1.62 -6.14
N LEU A 47 10.58 -1.65 -5.06
CA LEU A 47 10.17 -0.44 -4.34
C LEU A 47 11.39 0.42 -3.99
N ILE A 48 11.27 1.75 -4.05
CA ILE A 48 12.38 2.69 -3.77
C ILE A 48 13.10 2.37 -2.45
N ARG A 49 12.34 2.06 -1.38
CA ARG A 49 12.88 1.64 -0.07
C ARG A 49 13.66 0.33 -0.11
N GLY A 50 13.32 -0.56 -1.03
CA GLY A 50 13.99 -1.83 -1.25
C GLY A 50 15.23 -1.73 -2.16
N GLN A 51 15.42 -0.62 -2.87
CA GLN A 51 16.53 -0.40 -3.79
C GLN A 51 17.81 0.03 -3.05
N ARG A 52 18.88 -0.77 -3.16
CA ARG A 52 20.24 -0.40 -2.75
C ARG A 52 21.12 -0.24 -3.98
N LEU A 53 21.55 1.00 -4.25
CA LEU A 53 22.46 1.30 -5.34
C LEU A 53 23.90 1.28 -4.86
N ILE A 54 24.75 0.55 -5.57
CA ILE A 54 26.16 0.34 -5.24
C ILE A 54 27.02 0.79 -6.41
N PHE A 55 27.96 1.70 -6.15
CA PHE A 55 28.94 2.16 -7.12
C PHE A 55 30.35 2.10 -6.51
N LYS A 56 31.32 1.53 -7.22
CA LYS A 56 32.69 1.28 -6.74
C LYS A 56 32.77 0.66 -5.33
N GLY A 57 31.85 -0.25 -5.00
CA GLY A 57 31.81 -0.94 -3.69
C GLY A 57 31.21 -0.12 -2.54
N LYS A 58 30.72 1.11 -2.79
CA LYS A 58 30.05 1.95 -1.80
C LYS A 58 28.54 2.00 -2.06
N VAL A 59 27.74 1.94 -0.99
CA VAL A 59 26.29 2.14 -1.06
C VAL A 59 26.00 3.63 -1.15
N LEU A 60 25.23 4.02 -2.15
CA LEU A 60 24.82 5.40 -2.39
C LEU A 60 23.67 5.79 -1.45
N LYS A 61 23.76 6.97 -0.83
CA LYS A 61 22.72 7.53 0.03
C LYS A 61 21.79 8.43 -0.79
N ASP A 62 20.51 8.50 -0.40
CA ASP A 62 19.45 9.13 -1.19
C ASP A 62 19.68 10.64 -1.43
N ASP A 63 20.27 11.33 -0.46
CA ASP A 63 20.49 12.78 -0.49
C ASP A 63 21.75 13.18 -1.30
N MET A 64 22.56 12.21 -1.74
CA MET A 64 23.77 12.49 -2.52
C MET A 64 23.40 12.85 -3.96
N THR A 65 24.03 13.88 -4.50
CA THR A 65 23.98 14.17 -5.94
C THR A 65 24.82 13.16 -6.71
N LEU A 66 24.46 12.87 -7.95
CA LEU A 66 25.24 11.96 -8.80
C LEU A 66 26.67 12.49 -9.02
N LYS A 67 26.83 13.82 -9.10
CA LYS A 67 28.12 14.50 -9.19
C LYS A 67 28.99 14.32 -7.94
N SER A 68 28.44 14.47 -6.74
CA SER A 68 29.16 14.24 -5.48
C SER A 68 29.51 12.76 -5.23
N SER A 69 28.85 11.86 -5.96
CA SER A 69 29.08 10.42 -5.92
C SER A 69 30.12 9.93 -6.95
N GLU A 70 30.80 10.83 -7.66
CA GLU A 70 31.74 10.54 -8.76
C GLU A 70 31.11 9.71 -9.91
N ILE A 71 29.79 9.79 -10.09
CA ILE A 71 29.11 9.03 -11.15
C ILE A 71 29.20 9.86 -12.43
N SER A 72 29.96 9.36 -13.40
CA SER A 72 30.19 10.01 -14.69
C SER A 72 29.52 9.27 -15.84
N TYR A 73 29.58 9.86 -17.05
CA TYR A 73 29.02 9.26 -18.25
C TYR A 73 29.62 7.86 -18.49
N GLY A 74 28.75 6.88 -18.76
CA GLY A 74 29.11 5.49 -19.02
C GLY A 74 29.33 4.62 -17.78
N CYS A 75 29.18 5.16 -16.57
CA CYS A 75 29.38 4.39 -15.34
C CYS A 75 28.39 3.23 -15.18
N LYS A 76 28.86 2.16 -14.52
CA LYS A 76 28.07 0.98 -14.17
C LYS A 76 27.75 1.00 -12.68
N ILE A 77 26.46 1.03 -12.36
CA ILE A 77 25.94 0.98 -10.98
C ILE A 77 25.27 -0.38 -10.79
N MET A 78 25.41 -0.99 -9.62
CA MET A 78 24.68 -2.22 -9.28
C MET A 78 23.46 -1.87 -8.43
N LEU A 79 22.30 -2.37 -8.81
CA LEU A 79 21.11 -2.35 -7.98
C LEU A 79 20.96 -3.70 -7.27
N VAL A 80 20.80 -3.67 -5.96
CA VAL A 80 20.49 -4.82 -5.12
C VAL A 80 19.14 -4.58 -4.46
N ALA A 81 18.23 -5.54 -4.59
CA ALA A 81 16.96 -5.52 -3.88
C ALA A 81 17.14 -6.08 -2.46
N SER A 82 16.52 -5.43 -1.48
CA SER A 82 16.46 -5.93 -0.11
C SER A 82 15.50 -7.12 -0.06
N GLN A 83 15.95 -8.28 0.45
CA GLN A 83 15.14 -9.50 0.50
C GLN A 83 13.77 -9.24 1.17
N GLY A 84 12.69 -9.72 0.53
CA GLY A 84 11.31 -9.58 1.03
C GLY A 84 10.50 -8.40 0.48
N LEU A 85 11.10 -7.49 -0.30
CA LEU A 85 10.43 -6.33 -0.92
C LEU A 85 10.16 -6.49 -2.43
N HIS A 86 10.24 -7.71 -2.94
CA HIS A 86 9.82 -8.05 -4.30
C HIS A 86 8.29 -8.24 -4.31
N GLN A 87 7.57 -7.48 -5.13
CA GLN A 87 6.23 -7.92 -5.54
C GLN A 87 6.45 -9.20 -6.36
N GLY A 88 5.96 -10.32 -5.83
CA GLY A 88 6.32 -11.69 -6.19
C GLY A 88 6.40 -12.00 -7.69
N ASP A 89 7.12 -13.10 -7.99
CA ASP A 89 7.48 -13.55 -9.32
C ASP A 89 6.31 -13.49 -10.31
N GLY A 90 6.40 -12.55 -11.25
CA GLY A 90 5.67 -12.65 -12.50
C GLY A 90 6.08 -13.91 -13.27
N PRO A 91 5.28 -14.37 -14.23
CA PRO A 91 5.52 -15.64 -14.91
C PRO A 91 6.93 -15.69 -15.51
N ILE A 92 7.69 -16.70 -15.09
CA ILE A 92 8.98 -17.07 -15.66
C ILE A 92 8.71 -17.55 -17.09
N ILE A 93 8.93 -16.67 -18.08
CA ILE A 93 9.01 -17.09 -19.46
C ILE A 93 10.38 -17.74 -19.62
N LYS A 94 10.38 -19.08 -19.65
CA LYS A 94 11.48 -19.90 -20.14
C LYS A 94 11.64 -19.57 -21.63
N GLU A 95 12.62 -18.75 -21.98
CA GLU A 95 12.99 -18.57 -23.39
C GLU A 95 13.76 -19.82 -23.86
N GLY A 96 13.22 -20.46 -24.90
CA GLY A 96 13.82 -21.63 -25.51
C GLY A 96 15.07 -21.27 -26.33
N SER A 97 16.16 -21.98 -26.04
CA SER A 97 17.19 -22.46 -26.97
C SER A 97 17.51 -21.58 -28.20
N GLU A 98 18.53 -20.75 -28.07
CA GLU A 98 19.24 -20.11 -29.18
C GLU A 98 19.87 -21.14 -30.13
N ALA A 99 19.53 -21.05 -31.43
CA ALA A 99 20.37 -21.59 -32.49
C ALA A 99 21.24 -20.46 -33.05
N SER A 100 22.56 -20.65 -32.90
CA SER A 100 23.64 -19.76 -33.30
C SER A 100 23.78 -19.59 -34.82
N ARG A 101 23.99 -18.35 -35.31
CA ARG A 101 25.05 -18.06 -36.31
C ARG A 101 25.38 -16.56 -36.52
N ALA A 102 26.64 -16.25 -36.22
CA ALA A 102 27.61 -15.40 -36.95
C ALA A 102 27.34 -13.91 -37.28
N THR A 103 28.00 -13.05 -36.50
CA THR A 103 28.86 -11.89 -36.89
C THR A 103 28.82 -11.35 -38.33
N ARG A 104 28.49 -10.06 -38.51
CA ARG A 104 29.43 -8.92 -38.60
C ARG A 104 28.71 -7.56 -38.75
N PRO A 105 29.38 -6.43 -38.42
CA PRO A 105 28.76 -5.15 -38.12
C PRO A 105 28.76 -4.20 -39.32
N THR A 106 27.76 -3.32 -39.38
CA THR A 106 27.94 -2.01 -40.04
C THR A 106 27.02 -0.98 -39.41
N GLN A 107 27.64 0.09 -38.93
CA GLN A 107 26.99 1.30 -38.46
C GLN A 107 26.08 1.86 -39.56
N ARG A 108 24.81 2.04 -39.23
CA ARG A 108 24.07 3.23 -39.62
C ARG A 108 23.48 3.83 -38.36
N MET A 109 24.12 4.92 -37.95
CA MET A 109 23.62 5.84 -36.93
C MET A 109 22.24 6.31 -37.36
N ILE A 110 21.20 5.76 -36.73
CA ILE A 110 19.96 6.50 -36.58
C ILE A 110 20.15 7.24 -35.26
N ALA A 111 20.42 8.54 -35.35
CA ALA A 111 20.34 9.42 -34.20
C ALA A 111 18.96 9.19 -33.57
N ALA A 112 18.92 8.68 -32.34
CA ALA A 112 17.67 8.57 -31.60
C ALA A 112 17.19 10.00 -31.32
N GLU A 113 16.31 10.50 -32.19
CA GLU A 113 15.56 11.71 -31.94
C GLU A 113 14.92 11.62 -30.54
N PRO A 114 14.87 12.71 -29.77
CA PRO A 114 14.13 12.71 -28.52
C PRO A 114 12.70 12.27 -28.82
N VAL A 115 12.30 11.12 -28.27
CA VAL A 115 10.95 10.58 -28.43
C VAL A 115 9.97 11.70 -28.06
N ARG A 116 9.27 12.23 -29.06
CA ARG A 116 8.31 13.33 -28.90
C ARG A 116 7.35 12.98 -27.75
N GLU A 117 7.04 13.95 -26.90
CA GLU A 117 6.13 13.79 -25.75
C GLU A 117 4.88 12.91 -26.01
N PRO A 118 4.17 13.03 -27.16
CA PRO A 118 3.05 12.14 -27.49
C PRO A 118 3.44 10.65 -27.60
N ALA A 119 4.62 10.33 -28.13
CA ALA A 119 5.10 8.95 -28.23
C ALA A 119 5.48 8.38 -26.84
N ARG A 120 5.94 9.21 -25.90
CA ARG A 120 6.16 8.78 -24.51
C ARG A 120 4.85 8.44 -23.79
N LYS A 121 3.80 9.26 -23.96
CA LYS A 121 2.47 9.00 -23.39
C LYS A 121 1.86 7.71 -23.95
N GLN A 122 2.03 7.46 -25.26
CA GLN A 122 1.55 6.23 -25.89
C GLN A 122 2.25 4.98 -25.36
N LEU A 123 3.59 5.01 -25.24
CA LEU A 123 4.36 3.90 -24.66
C LEU A 123 3.98 3.61 -23.20
N MET A 124 3.73 4.67 -22.43
CA MET A 124 3.26 4.56 -21.04
C MET A 124 1.88 3.89 -20.97
N LEU A 125 0.93 4.35 -21.79
CA LEU A 125 -0.42 3.78 -21.85
C LEU A 125 -0.41 2.31 -22.27
N GLU A 126 0.41 1.94 -23.26
CA GLU A 126 0.60 0.53 -23.66
C GLU A 126 1.17 -0.30 -22.51
N HIS A 127 2.12 0.26 -21.74
CA HIS A 127 2.68 -0.41 -20.57
C HIS A 127 1.62 -0.63 -19.48
N TRP A 128 0.80 0.38 -19.18
CA TRP A 128 -0.31 0.26 -18.23
C TRP A 128 -1.33 -0.79 -18.68
N LYS A 129 -1.68 -0.81 -19.97
CA LYS A 129 -2.58 -1.83 -20.51
C LYS A 129 -2.00 -3.24 -20.40
N ARG A 130 -0.71 -3.40 -20.70
CA ARG A 130 -0.03 -4.71 -20.64
C ARG A 130 0.11 -5.22 -19.22
N THR A 131 0.51 -4.36 -18.28
CA THR A 131 0.74 -4.75 -16.88
C THR A 131 -0.53 -4.73 -16.04
N GLY A 132 -1.52 -3.93 -16.42
CA GLY A 132 -2.71 -3.65 -15.63
C GLY A 132 -2.43 -2.85 -14.37
N VAL A 133 -1.26 -2.23 -14.24
CA VAL A 133 -0.86 -1.44 -13.08
C VAL A 133 -0.64 0.01 -13.51
N ILE A 134 -1.29 0.92 -12.80
CA ILE A 134 -1.22 2.36 -13.02
C ILE A 134 -0.66 3.00 -11.75
N PRO A 135 0.69 3.16 -11.65
CA PRO A 135 1.35 3.74 -10.49
C PRO A 135 1.50 5.26 -10.67
N LEU A 136 0.61 6.02 -10.04
CA LEU A 136 0.54 7.48 -10.12
C LEU A 136 0.72 8.11 -8.72
N GLN A 137 1.65 7.60 -7.92
CA GLN A 137 1.87 8.07 -6.55
C GLN A 137 2.81 9.29 -6.49
N VAL A 138 2.61 10.19 -5.52
CA VAL A 138 3.54 11.30 -5.22
C VAL A 138 3.80 12.23 -6.42
N LEU A 139 2.80 12.40 -7.30
CA LEU A 139 2.91 13.22 -8.51
C LEU A 139 2.28 14.61 -8.36
N GLN A 140 1.76 14.94 -7.17
CA GLN A 140 1.03 16.18 -6.88
C GLN A 140 -0.17 16.39 -7.82
N LEU A 141 -0.80 15.30 -8.27
CA LEU A 141 -1.95 15.36 -9.17
C LEU A 141 -3.14 16.01 -8.47
N GLU A 142 -3.73 17.02 -9.10
CA GLU A 142 -5.02 17.58 -8.68
C GLU A 142 -6.20 16.88 -9.36
N VAL A 143 -5.96 16.29 -10.53
CA VAL A 143 -6.96 15.59 -11.34
C VAL A 143 -6.33 14.31 -11.87
N ILE A 144 -7.11 13.23 -11.92
CA ILE A 144 -6.65 11.96 -12.49
C ILE A 144 -6.53 12.14 -14.02
N PRO A 145 -5.35 11.85 -14.62
CA PRO A 145 -5.14 12.00 -16.06
C PRO A 145 -6.13 11.17 -16.89
N THR A 146 -6.65 11.74 -17.99
CA THR A 146 -7.65 11.08 -18.84
C THR A 146 -7.15 9.77 -19.46
N ASP A 147 -5.84 9.61 -19.62
CA ASP A 147 -5.18 8.39 -20.08
C ASP A 147 -5.45 7.18 -19.17
N VAL A 148 -5.73 7.40 -17.87
CA VAL A 148 -6.10 6.33 -16.92
C VAL A 148 -7.38 5.65 -17.39
N TRP A 149 -8.37 6.44 -17.82
CA TRP A 149 -9.67 5.94 -18.28
C TRP A 149 -9.55 5.11 -19.56
N ASN A 150 -8.58 5.45 -20.41
CA ASN A 150 -8.28 4.70 -21.64
C ASN A 150 -7.76 3.27 -21.38
N CYS A 151 -7.37 2.94 -20.14
CA CYS A 151 -7.00 1.58 -19.77
C CYS A 151 -8.21 0.63 -19.65
N GLY A 152 -9.40 1.16 -19.33
CA GLY A 152 -10.64 0.40 -19.23
C GLY A 152 -10.48 -0.92 -18.47
N THR A 153 -10.83 -2.03 -19.12
CA THR A 153 -10.73 -3.39 -18.56
C THR A 153 -9.31 -3.90 -18.37
N SER A 154 -8.28 -3.21 -18.86
CA SER A 154 -6.90 -3.65 -18.65
C SER A 154 -6.40 -3.33 -17.24
N ALA A 155 -6.95 -2.29 -16.60
CA ALA A 155 -6.52 -1.83 -15.29
C ALA A 155 -6.98 -2.79 -14.17
N ARG A 156 -6.02 -3.24 -13.37
CA ARG A 156 -6.23 -4.10 -12.18
C ARG A 156 -5.78 -3.42 -10.89
N VAL A 157 -4.79 -2.53 -10.97
CA VAL A 157 -4.28 -1.75 -9.85
C VAL A 157 -4.18 -0.30 -10.28
N LEU A 158 -4.82 0.59 -9.51
CA LEU A 158 -4.68 2.03 -9.64
C LEU A 158 -4.20 2.56 -8.30
N ASP A 159 -3.01 3.14 -8.31
CA ASP A 159 -2.42 3.73 -7.12
C ASP A 159 -2.21 5.22 -7.32
N LEU A 160 -3.00 6.01 -6.60
CA LEU A 160 -3.02 7.46 -6.60
C LEU A 160 -2.59 8.01 -5.24
N THR A 161 -1.86 7.22 -4.45
CA THR A 161 -1.42 7.59 -3.10
C THR A 161 -0.57 8.86 -3.11
N MET A 162 -0.75 9.72 -2.10
CA MET A 162 0.04 10.95 -1.89
C MET A 162 -0.04 11.93 -3.07
N ASN A 163 -1.26 12.25 -3.51
CA ASN A 163 -1.51 13.37 -4.43
C ASN A 163 -2.38 14.44 -3.75
N ARG A 164 -3.00 15.32 -4.53
CA ARG A 164 -3.90 16.39 -4.07
C ARG A 164 -5.20 16.36 -4.85
N LEU A 165 -5.72 15.15 -5.07
CA LEU A 165 -6.86 14.94 -5.96
C LEU A 165 -8.09 15.70 -5.44
N ARG A 166 -8.67 16.53 -6.30
CA ARG A 166 -9.88 17.29 -5.98
C ARG A 166 -11.14 16.44 -6.03
N GLU A 167 -11.14 15.42 -6.88
CA GLU A 167 -12.29 14.53 -7.06
C GLU A 167 -11.89 13.15 -7.58
N ILE A 168 -12.75 12.16 -7.27
CA ILE A 168 -12.77 10.83 -7.85
C ILE A 168 -14.06 10.74 -8.70
N PRO A 169 -13.96 10.93 -10.02
CA PRO A 169 -15.13 11.12 -10.86
C PRO A 169 -15.73 9.76 -11.30
N ALA A 170 -16.93 9.80 -11.89
CA ALA A 170 -17.70 8.60 -12.26
C ALA A 170 -16.97 7.65 -13.23
N GLN A 171 -16.03 8.16 -14.01
CA GLN A 171 -15.18 7.41 -14.95
C GLN A 171 -14.35 6.33 -14.26
N ILE A 172 -14.15 6.41 -12.94
CA ILE A 172 -13.52 5.32 -12.18
C ILE A 172 -14.27 3.99 -12.38
N GLY A 173 -15.59 4.04 -12.58
CA GLY A 173 -16.44 2.87 -12.84
C GLY A 173 -16.15 2.17 -14.18
N ASP A 174 -15.46 2.83 -15.12
CA ASP A 174 -15.08 2.21 -16.40
C ASP A 174 -13.94 1.20 -16.24
N LEU A 175 -13.21 1.24 -15.12
CA LEU A 175 -12.13 0.30 -14.80
C LEU A 175 -12.68 -1.03 -14.25
N ARG A 176 -13.54 -1.71 -15.01
CA ARG A 176 -14.36 -2.84 -14.54
C ARG A 176 -13.59 -4.04 -13.97
N LEU A 177 -12.31 -4.19 -14.31
CA LEU A 177 -11.46 -5.27 -13.78
C LEU A 177 -10.52 -4.81 -12.66
N LEU A 178 -10.72 -3.59 -12.13
CA LEU A 178 -9.93 -3.05 -11.04
C LEU A 178 -10.10 -3.91 -9.78
N GLN A 179 -8.98 -4.34 -9.22
CA GLN A 179 -8.91 -5.17 -8.02
C GLN A 179 -8.35 -4.40 -6.83
N LYS A 180 -7.53 -3.38 -7.06
CA LYS A 180 -6.89 -2.59 -6.01
C LYS A 180 -6.96 -1.11 -6.36
N LEU A 181 -7.52 -0.32 -5.46
CA LEU A 181 -7.62 1.13 -5.57
C LEU A 181 -7.00 1.77 -4.32
N TYR A 182 -5.93 2.51 -4.52
CA TYR A 182 -5.24 3.24 -3.46
C TYR A 182 -5.42 4.74 -3.67
N LEU A 183 -6.07 5.39 -2.71
CA LEU A 183 -6.41 6.82 -2.69
C LEU A 183 -5.86 7.51 -1.44
N ASN A 184 -4.86 6.91 -0.81
CA ASN A 184 -4.33 7.37 0.47
C ASN A 184 -3.72 8.76 0.38
N ALA A 185 -3.89 9.59 1.41
CA ALA A 185 -3.27 10.91 1.52
C ALA A 185 -3.54 11.81 0.30
N ASN A 186 -4.82 12.07 0.02
CA ASN A 186 -5.27 12.95 -1.06
C ASN A 186 -6.12 14.13 -0.59
N GLU A 187 -6.32 14.29 0.72
CA GLU A 187 -7.18 15.34 1.29
C GLU A 187 -8.65 15.23 0.83
N LEU A 188 -9.08 14.03 0.44
CA LEU A 188 -10.43 13.80 -0.08
C LEU A 188 -11.50 13.99 1.01
N GLU A 189 -12.56 14.72 0.66
CA GLU A 189 -13.79 14.85 1.43
C GLU A 189 -14.90 13.97 0.83
N ASP A 190 -15.97 13.74 1.57
CA ASP A 190 -17.06 12.82 1.18
C ASP A 190 -17.68 13.19 -0.19
N SER A 191 -17.88 14.49 -0.44
CA SER A 191 -18.47 15.02 -1.69
C SER A 191 -17.55 14.94 -2.90
N CYS A 192 -16.25 14.75 -2.70
CA CYS A 192 -15.28 14.64 -3.77
C CYS A 192 -15.27 13.26 -4.42
N ILE A 193 -15.98 12.27 -3.85
CA ILE A 193 -15.92 10.89 -4.31
C ILE A 193 -17.27 10.49 -4.92
N CYS A 194 -17.25 10.06 -6.18
CA CYS A 194 -18.39 9.39 -6.79
C CYS A 194 -18.46 7.93 -6.33
N TRP A 195 -19.15 7.71 -5.21
CA TRP A 195 -19.20 6.41 -4.55
C TRP A 195 -19.99 5.36 -5.32
N GLU A 196 -21.02 5.75 -6.08
CA GLU A 196 -21.79 4.84 -6.94
C GLU A 196 -20.88 4.21 -8.01
N ALA A 197 -19.94 5.00 -8.54
CA ALA A 197 -18.97 4.50 -9.50
C ALA A 197 -17.96 3.55 -8.86
N ILE A 198 -17.45 3.86 -7.67
CA ILE A 198 -16.59 2.91 -6.92
C ILE A 198 -17.36 1.63 -6.61
N ALA A 199 -18.61 1.74 -6.12
CA ALA A 199 -19.45 0.60 -5.78
C ALA A 199 -19.77 -0.32 -6.99
N SER A 200 -19.72 0.22 -8.22
CA SER A 200 -19.88 -0.57 -9.45
C SER A 200 -18.68 -1.48 -9.76
N LEU A 201 -17.54 -1.30 -9.08
CA LEU A 201 -16.32 -2.10 -9.25
C LEU A 201 -16.43 -3.45 -8.53
N ASN A 202 -17.27 -4.34 -9.07
CA ASN A 202 -17.56 -5.64 -8.49
C ASN A 202 -16.32 -6.53 -8.26
N GLY A 203 -15.22 -6.29 -9.00
CA GLY A 203 -13.96 -7.02 -8.85
C GLY A 203 -12.99 -6.47 -7.79
N LEU A 204 -13.36 -5.37 -7.12
CA LEU A 204 -12.48 -4.67 -6.18
C LEU A 204 -12.26 -5.51 -4.92
N LYS A 205 -11.00 -5.75 -4.60
CA LYS A 205 -10.55 -6.54 -3.43
C LYS A 205 -9.91 -5.68 -2.37
N ILE A 206 -9.25 -4.59 -2.75
CA ILE A 206 -8.59 -3.67 -1.83
C ILE A 206 -9.03 -2.26 -2.16
N LEU A 207 -9.58 -1.58 -1.15
CA LEU A 207 -9.87 -0.15 -1.19
C LEU A 207 -9.14 0.51 -0.03
N SER A 208 -8.27 1.47 -0.36
CA SER A 208 -7.46 2.17 0.63
C SER A 208 -7.71 3.67 0.51
N LEU A 209 -8.22 4.26 1.58
CA LEU A 209 -8.62 5.67 1.69
C LEU A 209 -7.97 6.33 2.92
N ASP A 210 -6.83 5.80 3.38
CA ASP A 210 -6.13 6.28 4.56
C ASP A 210 -5.74 7.75 4.42
N LYS A 211 -5.75 8.48 5.54
CA LYS A 211 -5.26 9.86 5.65
C LYS A 211 -5.95 10.82 4.68
N ASN A 212 -7.27 10.71 4.57
CA ASN A 212 -8.12 11.70 3.92
C ASN A 212 -8.94 12.46 4.98
N TYR A 213 -9.92 13.24 4.55
CA TYR A 213 -10.80 14.01 5.43
C TYR A 213 -12.22 13.49 5.46
N LEU A 214 -12.40 12.19 5.19
CA LEU A 214 -13.72 11.58 5.14
C LEU A 214 -14.42 11.66 6.51
N THR A 215 -15.69 12.06 6.50
CA THR A 215 -16.53 12.18 7.70
C THR A 215 -17.58 11.08 7.79
N THR A 216 -17.98 10.52 6.65
CA THR A 216 -18.94 9.43 6.52
C THR A 216 -18.53 8.48 5.40
N LEU A 217 -19.16 7.31 5.35
CA LEU A 217 -19.12 6.41 4.20
C LEU A 217 -20.57 6.14 3.77
N PRO A 218 -20.85 6.09 2.45
CA PRO A 218 -22.21 5.87 1.97
C PRO A 218 -22.63 4.40 2.05
N SER A 219 -23.94 4.18 1.99
CA SER A 219 -24.54 2.84 1.93
C SER A 219 -24.11 2.05 0.69
N SER A 220 -23.81 2.74 -0.42
CA SER A 220 -23.34 2.12 -1.67
C SER A 220 -22.03 1.32 -1.50
N LEU A 221 -21.24 1.60 -0.46
CA LEU A 221 -20.05 0.82 -0.13
C LEU A 221 -20.36 -0.68 0.05
N GLY A 222 -21.55 -1.01 0.55
CA GLY A 222 -22.01 -2.40 0.71
C GLY A 222 -22.14 -3.18 -0.60
N GLY A 223 -22.14 -2.50 -1.75
CA GLY A 223 -22.11 -3.14 -3.07
C GLY A 223 -20.80 -3.86 -3.38
N LEU A 224 -19.70 -3.53 -2.68
CA LEU A 224 -18.37 -4.11 -2.88
C LEU A 224 -18.22 -5.50 -2.26
N THR A 225 -19.11 -6.43 -2.59
CA THR A 225 -19.21 -7.77 -1.95
C THR A 225 -17.95 -8.64 -2.05
N ASN A 226 -17.03 -8.35 -2.98
CA ASN A 226 -15.73 -9.03 -3.13
C ASN A 226 -14.57 -8.35 -2.40
N LEU A 227 -14.83 -7.26 -1.67
CA LEU A 227 -13.80 -6.52 -0.94
C LEU A 227 -13.23 -7.38 0.18
N LYS A 228 -11.90 -7.45 0.24
CA LYS A 228 -11.13 -8.19 1.23
C LYS A 228 -10.44 -7.28 2.22
N GLU A 229 -10.02 -6.10 1.78
CA GLU A 229 -9.33 -5.14 2.62
C GLU A 229 -9.92 -3.76 2.44
N LEU A 230 -10.29 -3.14 3.56
CA LEU A 230 -10.75 -1.77 3.63
C LEU A 230 -9.88 -1.00 4.63
N HIS A 231 -9.13 -0.03 4.12
CA HIS A 231 -8.24 0.82 4.92
C HIS A 231 -8.80 2.25 4.94
N LEU A 232 -9.09 2.75 6.14
CA LEU A 232 -9.73 4.04 6.45
C LEU A 232 -8.97 4.79 7.55
N THR A 233 -7.72 4.40 7.82
CA THR A 233 -6.90 4.92 8.92
C THR A 233 -6.71 6.42 8.80
N GLY A 234 -6.87 7.17 9.88
CA GLY A 234 -6.53 8.61 9.89
C GLY A 234 -7.50 9.49 9.09
N ASN A 235 -8.79 9.17 9.13
CA ASN A 235 -9.86 10.01 8.60
C ASN A 235 -10.59 10.76 9.74
N ARG A 236 -11.78 11.30 9.48
CA ARG A 236 -12.63 12.01 10.45
C ARG A 236 -13.98 11.31 10.63
N LEU A 237 -14.04 10.00 10.37
CA LEU A 237 -15.29 9.24 10.36
C LEU A 237 -15.95 9.26 11.74
N SER A 238 -17.23 9.60 11.80
CA SER A 238 -18.02 9.60 13.04
C SER A 238 -18.78 8.28 13.25
N SER A 239 -19.10 7.57 12.16
CA SER A 239 -19.74 6.25 12.17
C SER A 239 -19.33 5.43 10.95
N LEU A 240 -19.61 4.12 11.00
CA LEU A 240 -19.59 3.24 9.83
C LEU A 240 -21.03 2.94 9.38
N PRO A 241 -21.30 2.81 8.08
CA PRO A 241 -22.62 2.47 7.55
C PRO A 241 -22.99 1.04 7.93
N ILE A 242 -24.29 0.77 8.08
CA ILE A 242 -24.78 -0.58 8.42
C ILE A 242 -24.47 -1.58 7.30
N GLU A 243 -24.34 -1.11 6.07
CA GLU A 243 -24.04 -1.91 4.88
C GLU A 243 -22.62 -2.50 4.88
N ILE A 244 -21.76 -2.12 5.84
CA ILE A 244 -20.47 -2.80 6.06
C ILE A 244 -20.67 -4.31 6.29
N GLY A 245 -21.79 -4.72 6.90
CA GLY A 245 -22.13 -6.12 7.11
C GLY A 245 -22.36 -6.92 5.82
N PHE A 246 -22.59 -6.26 4.69
CA PHE A 246 -22.73 -6.93 3.40
C PHE A 246 -21.39 -7.37 2.80
N LEU A 247 -20.27 -6.87 3.33
CA LEU A 247 -18.91 -7.22 2.90
C LEU A 247 -18.48 -8.57 3.46
N SER A 248 -19.17 -9.64 3.07
CA SER A 248 -18.96 -11.01 3.57
C SER A 248 -17.55 -11.57 3.35
N GLN A 249 -16.81 -11.04 2.35
CA GLN A 249 -15.43 -11.42 2.02
C GLN A 249 -14.38 -10.55 2.72
N LEU A 250 -14.78 -9.56 3.52
CA LEU A 250 -13.87 -8.64 4.18
C LEU A 250 -13.02 -9.39 5.21
N GLN A 251 -11.70 -9.29 5.09
CA GLN A 251 -10.71 -9.94 5.94
C GLN A 251 -10.00 -8.93 6.84
N ILE A 252 -9.79 -7.71 6.35
CA ILE A 252 -9.10 -6.65 7.07
C ILE A 252 -9.93 -5.38 7.01
N LEU A 253 -10.25 -4.84 8.18
CA LEU A 253 -10.86 -3.52 8.33
C LEU A 253 -9.98 -2.67 9.25
N LYS A 254 -9.38 -1.61 8.69
CA LYS A 254 -8.62 -0.62 9.46
C LYS A 254 -9.36 0.69 9.48
N ALA A 255 -9.88 1.08 10.63
CA ALA A 255 -10.55 2.36 10.84
C ALA A 255 -9.99 3.10 12.08
N ASN A 256 -8.74 2.84 12.42
CA ASN A 256 -8.04 3.49 13.51
C ASN A 256 -7.75 4.98 13.22
N SER A 257 -7.56 5.77 14.29
CA SER A 257 -7.36 7.23 14.20
C SER A 257 -8.51 7.92 13.47
N ASN A 258 -9.74 7.66 13.90
CA ASN A 258 -10.96 8.30 13.42
C ASN A 258 -11.70 8.96 14.60
N ARG A 259 -12.98 9.30 14.43
CA ARG A 259 -13.86 9.88 15.46
C ARG A 259 -15.07 8.98 15.73
N LEU A 260 -14.92 7.66 15.55
CA LEU A 260 -16.02 6.72 15.68
C LEU A 260 -16.50 6.70 17.12
N THR A 261 -17.79 6.98 17.34
CA THR A 261 -18.43 6.90 18.67
C THR A 261 -19.09 5.55 18.92
N SER A 262 -19.49 4.87 17.84
CA SER A 262 -20.04 3.51 17.86
C SER A 262 -19.67 2.76 16.59
N ILE A 263 -19.89 1.43 16.62
CA ILE A 263 -19.75 0.53 15.48
C ILE A 263 -21.11 -0.13 15.25
N PRO A 264 -21.62 -0.21 14.01
CA PRO A 264 -22.92 -0.84 13.76
C PRO A 264 -22.86 -2.33 14.08
N SER A 265 -23.97 -2.87 14.58
CA SER A 265 -24.08 -4.29 14.92
C SER A 265 -23.84 -5.22 13.72
N SER A 266 -24.08 -4.73 12.50
CA SER A 266 -23.83 -5.46 11.26
C SER A 266 -22.35 -5.75 10.98
N VAL A 267 -21.39 -5.12 11.67
CA VAL A 267 -19.97 -5.55 11.61
C VAL A 267 -19.84 -7.01 12.02
N GLY A 268 -20.70 -7.52 12.90
CA GLY A 268 -20.74 -8.93 13.27
C GLY A 268 -21.09 -9.89 12.14
N ASP A 269 -21.60 -9.39 11.00
CA ASP A 269 -21.97 -10.19 9.83
C ASP A 269 -20.80 -10.36 8.83
N CYS A 270 -19.69 -9.64 9.05
CA CYS A 270 -18.45 -9.78 8.26
C CYS A 270 -17.72 -11.09 8.62
N ASN A 271 -18.31 -12.24 8.29
CA ASN A 271 -17.86 -13.56 8.75
C ASN A 271 -16.40 -13.90 8.39
N SER A 272 -15.82 -13.30 7.35
CA SER A 272 -14.42 -13.52 6.93
C SER A 272 -13.41 -12.64 7.67
N LEU A 273 -13.86 -11.73 8.54
CA LEU A 273 -13.00 -10.71 9.14
C LEU A 273 -11.98 -11.35 10.09
N ALA A 274 -10.70 -11.11 9.80
CA ALA A 274 -9.56 -11.65 10.52
C ALA A 274 -8.80 -10.58 11.32
N GLU A 275 -8.80 -9.34 10.83
CA GLU A 275 -8.16 -8.20 11.48
C GLU A 275 -9.12 -7.02 11.52
N LEU A 276 -9.36 -6.51 12.72
CA LEU A 276 -10.15 -5.31 12.97
C LEU A 276 -9.32 -4.33 13.81
N ASP A 277 -9.01 -3.18 13.23
CA ASP A 277 -8.31 -2.10 13.92
C ASP A 277 -9.21 -0.87 14.08
N LEU A 278 -9.57 -0.60 15.33
CA LEU A 278 -10.40 0.52 15.77
C LEU A 278 -9.67 1.39 16.79
N ALA A 279 -8.35 1.28 16.88
CA ALA A 279 -7.55 2.06 17.83
C ALA A 279 -7.70 3.58 17.61
N SER A 280 -7.52 4.37 18.67
CA SER A 280 -7.60 5.83 18.64
C SER A 280 -8.92 6.33 18.03
N ASN A 281 -10.03 5.95 18.66
CA ASN A 281 -11.38 6.40 18.35
C ASN A 281 -12.07 6.89 19.63
N LEU A 282 -13.38 7.16 19.56
CA LEU A 282 -14.20 7.64 20.68
C LEU A 282 -15.23 6.59 21.11
N LEU A 283 -14.91 5.31 20.94
CA LEU A 283 -15.85 4.22 21.22
C LEU A 283 -16.11 4.11 22.72
N SER A 284 -17.37 4.17 23.12
CA SER A 284 -17.81 3.92 24.51
C SER A 284 -18.30 2.50 24.74
N GLU A 285 -18.77 1.85 23.68
CA GLU A 285 -19.27 0.47 23.69
C GLU A 285 -18.96 -0.25 22.36
N LEU A 286 -19.04 -1.58 22.41
CA LEU A 286 -18.97 -2.45 21.23
C LEU A 286 -20.24 -3.31 21.17
N PRO A 287 -20.77 -3.58 19.97
CA PRO A 287 -21.97 -4.40 19.84
C PRO A 287 -21.70 -5.86 20.23
N GLU A 288 -22.67 -6.52 20.86
CA GLU A 288 -22.57 -7.96 21.22
C GLU A 288 -22.40 -8.87 19.99
N THR A 289 -22.83 -8.41 18.82
CA THR A 289 -22.63 -9.12 17.55
C THR A 289 -21.17 -9.22 17.14
N LEU A 290 -20.25 -8.43 17.72
CA LEU A 290 -18.81 -8.56 17.46
C LEU A 290 -18.28 -9.95 17.82
N GLY A 291 -18.88 -10.61 18.81
CA GLY A 291 -18.57 -12.00 19.15
C GLY A 291 -18.91 -13.01 18.03
N ASN A 292 -19.71 -12.65 17.03
CA ASN A 292 -20.02 -13.54 15.92
C ASN A 292 -18.86 -13.69 14.91
N LEU A 293 -17.83 -12.84 15.01
CA LEU A 293 -16.66 -12.87 14.13
C LEU A 293 -15.72 -14.04 14.47
N ARG A 294 -16.08 -15.25 14.04
CA ARG A 294 -15.35 -16.49 14.38
C ARG A 294 -13.92 -16.54 13.83
N ASN A 295 -13.67 -15.88 12.70
CA ASN A 295 -12.36 -15.83 12.05
C ASN A 295 -11.47 -14.68 12.56
N LEU A 296 -11.95 -13.88 13.51
CA LEU A 296 -11.20 -12.72 14.01
C LEU A 296 -9.99 -13.17 14.81
N LYS A 297 -8.80 -12.78 14.36
CA LYS A 297 -7.51 -13.12 14.97
C LYS A 297 -6.90 -11.96 15.73
N VAL A 298 -7.11 -10.76 15.23
CA VAL A 298 -6.48 -9.53 15.72
C VAL A 298 -7.55 -8.46 15.89
N LEU A 299 -7.65 -7.92 17.12
CA LEU A 299 -8.53 -6.83 17.48
C LEU A 299 -7.74 -5.74 18.21
N HIS A 300 -7.65 -4.56 17.60
CA HIS A 300 -7.02 -3.38 18.18
C HIS A 300 -8.10 -2.37 18.62
N LEU A 301 -8.11 -2.04 19.90
CA LEU A 301 -9.07 -1.11 20.52
C LEU A 301 -8.37 -0.05 21.38
N THR A 302 -7.05 0.06 21.24
CA THR A 302 -6.22 1.00 22.00
C THR A 302 -6.75 2.42 21.94
N ASN A 303 -6.61 3.21 23.01
CA ASN A 303 -7.05 4.62 23.07
C ASN A 303 -8.52 4.81 22.66
N ASN A 304 -9.43 4.20 23.41
CA ASN A 304 -10.87 4.38 23.30
C ASN A 304 -11.50 4.58 24.69
N GLY A 305 -12.74 5.07 24.75
CA GLY A 305 -13.50 5.24 26.00
C GLY A 305 -14.22 3.96 26.47
N LEU A 306 -13.69 2.78 26.14
CA LEU A 306 -14.33 1.50 26.43
C LEU A 306 -14.17 1.12 27.90
N LYS A 307 -15.29 0.76 28.53
CA LYS A 307 -15.34 0.26 29.92
C LYS A 307 -15.48 -1.25 30.02
N SER A 308 -16.00 -1.87 28.96
CA SER A 308 -16.16 -3.30 28.84
C SER A 308 -16.05 -3.71 27.38
N VAL A 309 -15.79 -5.00 27.18
CA VAL A 309 -15.94 -5.66 25.87
C VAL A 309 -17.14 -6.61 25.93
N PRO A 310 -17.71 -7.00 24.77
CA PRO A 310 -18.85 -7.89 24.74
C PRO A 310 -18.59 -9.20 25.49
N SER A 311 -19.56 -9.65 26.27
CA SER A 311 -19.44 -10.86 27.10
C SER A 311 -19.15 -12.11 26.26
N THR A 312 -19.62 -12.11 25.01
CA THR A 312 -19.46 -13.21 24.08
C THR A 312 -18.16 -13.18 23.28
N LEU A 313 -17.36 -12.11 23.35
CA LEU A 313 -16.18 -11.89 22.51
C LEU A 313 -15.15 -13.03 22.66
N LEU A 314 -14.69 -13.30 23.89
CA LEU A 314 -13.63 -14.27 24.14
C LEU A 314 -14.09 -15.72 23.91
N LYS A 315 -15.36 -16.01 24.23
CA LYS A 315 -15.99 -17.32 24.04
C LYS A 315 -16.22 -17.66 22.56
N LYS A 316 -16.78 -16.72 21.79
CA LYS A 316 -17.21 -16.99 20.42
C LYS A 316 -16.15 -16.69 19.35
N CYS A 317 -15.27 -15.72 19.56
CA CYS A 317 -14.13 -15.48 18.66
C CYS A 317 -13.02 -16.50 18.94
N SER A 318 -13.26 -17.74 18.51
CA SER A 318 -12.39 -18.90 18.75
C SER A 318 -10.99 -18.77 18.15
N GLU A 319 -10.83 -17.92 17.12
CA GLU A 319 -9.52 -17.66 16.51
C GLU A 319 -8.82 -16.42 17.08
N LEU A 320 -9.39 -15.71 18.05
CA LEU A 320 -8.80 -14.48 18.57
C LEU A 320 -7.51 -14.82 19.33
N VAL A 321 -6.41 -14.20 18.90
CA VAL A 321 -5.07 -14.40 19.48
C VAL A 321 -4.49 -13.09 20.00
N THR A 322 -4.87 -11.96 19.40
CA THR A 322 -4.35 -10.64 19.74
C THR A 322 -5.50 -9.70 20.06
N LEU A 323 -5.56 -9.25 21.30
CA LEU A 323 -6.49 -8.25 21.78
C LEU A 323 -5.68 -7.13 22.43
N VAL A 324 -5.71 -5.93 21.84
CA VAL A 324 -4.91 -4.79 22.32
C VAL A 324 -5.85 -3.72 22.86
N LEU A 325 -5.75 -3.46 24.17
CA LEU A 325 -6.69 -2.62 24.94
C LEU A 325 -6.02 -1.44 25.66
N HIS A 326 -4.73 -1.18 25.42
CA HIS A 326 -4.01 -0.09 26.11
C HIS A 326 -4.75 1.26 25.96
N GLY A 327 -4.75 2.10 27.00
CA GLY A 327 -5.48 3.38 26.95
C GLY A 327 -7.00 3.21 26.87
N THR A 328 -7.54 2.13 27.43
CA THR A 328 -8.98 1.96 27.75
C THR A 328 -9.14 1.80 29.27
N GLU A 329 -10.37 1.78 29.79
CA GLU A 329 -10.64 1.52 31.21
C GLU A 329 -10.68 0.01 31.53
N ILE A 330 -10.44 -0.86 30.54
CA ILE A 330 -10.52 -2.32 30.69
C ILE A 330 -9.21 -2.86 31.25
N THR A 331 -9.27 -3.42 32.45
CA THR A 331 -8.13 -4.10 33.08
C THR A 331 -8.11 -5.59 32.76
N GLU A 332 -6.94 -6.23 32.90
CA GLU A 332 -6.81 -7.68 32.72
C GLU A 332 -7.68 -8.47 33.70
N ASP A 333 -7.87 -7.99 34.94
CA ASP A 333 -8.75 -8.63 35.92
C ASP A 333 -10.21 -8.65 35.50
N VAL A 334 -10.67 -7.68 34.71
CA VAL A 334 -12.01 -7.73 34.11
C VAL A 334 -12.09 -8.86 33.09
N LEU A 335 -11.06 -9.01 32.25
CA LEU A 335 -11.02 -10.07 31.23
C LEU A 335 -10.92 -11.46 31.84
N ARG A 336 -10.17 -11.64 32.93
CA ARG A 336 -10.04 -12.93 33.65
C ARG A 336 -11.36 -13.49 34.19
N ARG A 337 -12.35 -12.61 34.41
CA ARG A 337 -13.70 -13.00 34.88
C ARG A 337 -14.64 -13.37 33.74
N MET A 338 -14.23 -13.17 32.49
CA MET A 338 -15.07 -13.43 31.31
C MET A 338 -15.04 -14.91 30.91
N GLU A 339 -16.16 -15.40 30.38
CA GLU A 339 -16.24 -16.74 29.80
C GLU A 339 -15.35 -16.83 28.53
N GLY A 340 -14.55 -17.89 28.41
CA GLY A 340 -13.63 -18.09 27.29
C GLY A 340 -12.25 -17.45 27.47
N TRP A 341 -11.97 -16.85 28.64
CA TRP A 341 -10.66 -16.26 28.94
C TRP A 341 -9.52 -17.28 28.87
N GLU A 342 -9.67 -18.45 29.50
CA GLU A 342 -8.61 -19.46 29.57
C GLU A 342 -8.19 -19.94 28.17
N GLU A 343 -9.15 -20.21 27.29
CA GLU A 343 -8.87 -20.62 25.91
C GLU A 343 -8.23 -19.49 25.11
N PHE A 344 -8.70 -18.25 25.28
CA PHE A 344 -8.09 -17.08 24.66
C PHE A 344 -6.64 -16.87 25.13
N ASP A 345 -6.40 -16.93 26.43
CA ASP A 345 -5.09 -16.69 27.01
C ASP A 345 -4.10 -17.80 26.63
N ALA A 346 -4.54 -19.06 26.54
CA ALA A 346 -3.74 -20.16 25.99
C ALA A 346 -3.32 -19.90 24.54
N ARG A 347 -4.23 -19.41 23.68
CA ARG A 347 -3.90 -19.03 22.29
C ARG A 347 -2.89 -17.87 22.26
N ARG A 348 -3.12 -16.84 23.06
CA ARG A 348 -2.25 -15.65 23.18
C ARG A 348 -0.82 -16.04 23.60
N ARG A 349 -0.69 -16.85 24.66
CA ARG A 349 0.62 -17.37 25.14
C ARG A 349 1.31 -18.25 24.10
N SER A 350 0.57 -19.12 23.40
CA SER A 350 1.13 -19.96 22.33
C SER A 350 1.73 -19.12 21.19
N LYS A 351 1.06 -18.02 20.80
CA LYS A 351 1.62 -17.08 19.82
C LYS A 351 2.90 -16.43 20.34
N HIS A 352 2.90 -15.96 21.59
CA HIS A 352 4.07 -15.31 22.19
C HIS A 352 5.26 -16.26 22.26
N GLN A 353 5.06 -17.51 22.69
CA GLN A 353 6.11 -18.53 22.72
C GLN A 353 6.70 -18.77 21.33
N LYS A 354 5.85 -18.92 20.30
CA LYS A 354 6.32 -19.05 18.92
C LYS A 354 7.17 -17.84 18.49
N GLN A 355 6.78 -16.61 18.85
CA GLN A 355 7.55 -15.42 18.50
C GLN A 355 8.96 -15.43 19.11
N ILE A 356 9.08 -15.90 20.36
CA ILE A 356 10.38 -16.10 21.04
C ILE A 356 11.19 -17.18 20.33
N ASP A 357 10.60 -18.34 20.06
CA ASP A 357 11.27 -19.49 19.45
C ASP A 357 11.82 -19.18 18.04
N PHE A 358 11.14 -18.32 17.29
CA PHE A 358 11.53 -17.91 15.94
C PHE A 358 12.41 -16.65 15.89
N GLY A 359 12.83 -16.09 17.04
CA GLY A 359 13.74 -14.93 17.07
C GLY A 359 13.18 -13.66 16.41
N VAL A 360 11.85 -13.55 16.30
CA VAL A 360 11.20 -12.34 15.79
C VAL A 360 11.23 -11.30 16.92
N GLY A 361 12.31 -10.50 16.92
CA GLY A 361 12.57 -9.49 17.94
C GLY A 361 11.35 -8.62 18.25
N LEU A 362 11.08 -8.46 19.54
CA LEU A 362 10.12 -7.52 20.12
C LEU A 362 10.38 -6.12 19.56
N SER A 363 9.57 -5.70 18.59
CA SER A 363 9.48 -4.29 18.19
C SER A 363 8.62 -3.57 19.22
N SER A 364 9.30 -2.95 20.19
CA SER A 364 8.89 -1.77 20.98
C SER A 364 7.55 -1.80 21.72
N GLY A 365 7.62 -1.89 23.05
CA GLY A 365 6.57 -1.40 23.96
C GLY A 365 5.96 -2.41 24.90
N PHE A 366 6.76 -3.26 25.56
CA PHE A 366 6.34 -3.88 26.82
C PHE A 366 7.35 -3.42 27.87
N ASP A 367 6.97 -2.39 28.60
CA ASP A 367 7.67 -1.92 29.78
C ASP A 367 7.17 -2.76 30.96
N GLU A 368 8.13 -3.43 31.57
CA GLU A 368 8.00 -4.37 32.66
C GLU A 368 8.32 -3.58 33.95
N CYS A 369 7.30 -3.00 34.60
CA CYS A 369 7.31 -2.49 35.98
C CYS A 369 5.86 -2.01 36.28
N ALA A 370 5.20 -2.32 37.39
CA ALA A 370 5.71 -2.54 38.72
C ALA A 370 4.81 -3.50 39.51
N ASP A 371 5.42 -4.58 39.99
CA ASP A 371 5.17 -5.08 41.33
C ASP A 371 6.28 -4.49 42.22
N GLY A 372 5.90 -3.86 43.34
CA GLY A 372 6.84 -3.27 44.29
C GLY A 372 6.13 -2.46 45.38
N ASP A 373 5.79 -3.17 46.46
CA ASP A 373 5.29 -2.77 47.80
C ASP A 373 3.87 -2.19 47.96
#